data_AF-A0A7D9JJF1-F1
#
_entry.id   AF-A0A7D9JJF1-F1
#
_cell.length_a   1.000
_cell.length_b   1.000
_cell.length_c   1.000
_cell.angle_alpha   90.00
_cell.angle_beta   90.00
_cell.angle_gamma   90.00
#
_symmetry.space_group_name_H-M   'P 1'
#
loop_
_entity.id
_entity.type
_entity.pdbx_description
1 polymer ?
#
loop_
_entity_poly.entity_id
_entity_poly.type
_entity_poly.pdbx_seq_one_letter_code
_entity_poly.pdbx_strand_id
1 'polypeptide(L)' 'MEHAIDKDDSVITAYRCHGWTYMRGKSALEVLAELTGRESGTTRGKGGSMHMYGHEFYGGNGIVGAQV' A
#
# COMPACT_ATOMS: atom_id res chain seq x y z
N MET A 1 10.62 9.20 -6.28
CA MET A 1 9.79 10.01 -5.38
C MET A 1 10.11 9.66 -3.93
N GLU A 2 10.07 8.39 -3.53
CA GLU A 2 10.44 7.99 -2.15
C GLU A 2 11.79 8.55 -1.67
N HIS A 3 12.84 8.54 -2.50
CA HIS A 3 14.16 9.07 -2.13
C HIS A 3 14.24 10.60 -2.02
N ALA A 4 13.16 11.32 -2.35
CA ALA A 4 13.10 12.78 -2.32
C ALA A 4 12.14 13.31 -1.23
N ILE A 5 11.59 12.42 -0.40
CA ILE A 5 10.65 12.74 0.68
C ILE A 5 11.07 12.02 1.96
N ASP A 6 10.57 12.48 3.11
CA ASP A 6 10.79 11.84 4.39
C ASP A 6 9.76 10.72 4.67
N LYS A 7 10.05 9.86 5.63
CA LYS A 7 9.14 8.77 6.03
C LYS A 7 7.86 9.27 6.69
N ASP A 8 7.88 10.49 7.22
CA ASP A 8 6.73 11.14 7.85
C ASP A 8 5.94 12.02 6.86
N ASP A 9 6.38 12.15 5.61
CA ASP A 9 5.58 12.78 4.56
C ASP A 9 4.49 11.83 4.08
N SER A 10 3.26 12.36 3.96
CA SER A 10 2.10 11.60 3.51
C SER A 10 2.16 11.24 2.02
N VAL A 11 1.83 9.98 1.69
CA VAL A 11 1.73 9.51 0.29
C VAL A 11 0.39 8.80 0.04
N ILE A 12 -0.21 9.06 -1.12
CA ILE A 12 -1.40 8.35 -1.60
C ILE A 12 -1.25 8.01 -3.09
N THR A 13 -1.85 6.92 -3.54
CA THR A 13 -1.85 6.54 -4.96
C THR A 13 -3.11 5.77 -5.37
N ALA A 14 -3.21 5.39 -6.64
CA ALA A 14 -4.28 4.56 -7.17
C ALA A 14 -4.01 3.06 -6.92
N TYR A 15 -4.77 2.19 -7.56
CA TYR A 15 -4.70 0.73 -7.38
C TYR A 15 -3.36 0.05 -7.75
N ARG A 16 -2.41 0.75 -8.39
CA ARG A 16 -1.05 0.23 -8.68
C ARG A 16 -0.09 0.55 -7.53
N CYS A 17 -0.36 0.00 -6.36
CA CYS A 17 0.26 0.45 -5.11
C CYS A 17 1.37 -0.44 -4.54
N HIS A 18 1.65 -1.64 -5.07
CA HIS A 18 2.51 -2.63 -4.39
C HIS A 18 3.94 -2.13 -4.10
N GLY A 19 4.55 -1.44 -5.08
CA GLY A 19 5.88 -0.85 -4.89
C GLY A 19 5.89 0.24 -3.84
N TRP A 20 4.82 1.05 -3.77
CA TRP A 20 4.63 2.05 -2.71
C TRP A 20 4.48 1.39 -1.35
N THR A 21 3.62 0.38 -1.23
CA THR A 21 3.45 -0.39 0.01
C THR A 21 4.79 -0.93 0.53
N TYR A 22 5.62 -1.47 -0.36
CA TYR A 22 6.97 -1.94 -0.01
C TYR A 22 7.90 -0.81 0.45
N MET A 23 8.01 0.27 -0.35
CA MET A 23 8.85 1.43 -0.04
C MET A 23 8.43 2.12 1.27
N ARG A 24 7.12 2.11 1.58
CA ARG A 24 6.51 2.68 2.80
C ARG A 24 6.52 1.73 4.00
N GLY A 25 7.37 0.71 3.97
CA GLY A 25 7.76 -0.05 5.16
C GLY A 25 7.12 -1.41 5.34
N LYS A 26 6.25 -1.86 4.42
CA LYS A 26 5.76 -3.25 4.44
C LYS A 26 6.77 -4.17 3.77
N SER A 27 6.88 -5.40 4.28
CA SER A 27 7.70 -6.42 3.66
C SER A 27 7.07 -6.95 2.37
N ALA A 28 7.90 -7.45 1.45
CA ALA A 28 7.41 -8.14 0.25
C ALA A 28 6.53 -9.36 0.62
N LEU A 29 6.82 -10.03 1.74
CA LEU A 29 6.02 -11.14 2.24
C LEU A 29 4.61 -10.70 2.63
N GLU A 30 4.46 -9.61 3.38
CA GLU A 30 3.14 -9.07 3.74
C GLU A 30 2.33 -8.65 2.49
N VAL A 31 2.99 -8.06 1.48
CA VAL A 31 2.35 -7.69 0.22
C VAL A 31 1.84 -8.93 -0.52
N LEU A 32 2.68 -9.96 -0.69
CA LEU A 32 2.29 -11.22 -1.33
C LEU A 32 1.25 -11.99 -0.52
N ALA A 33 1.32 -11.95 0.80
CA ALA A 33 0.31 -12.54 1.69
C ALA A 33 -1.05 -11.86 1.50
N GLU A 34 -1.09 -10.53 1.33
CA GLU A 34 -2.33 -9.81 1.02
C GLU A 34 -2.89 -10.18 -0.36
N LEU A 35 -2.03 -10.29 -1.38
CA LEU A 35 -2.43 -10.72 -2.72
C LEU A 35 -3.03 -12.13 -2.73
N THR A 36 -2.61 -12.98 -1.81
CA THR A 36 -3.10 -14.36 -1.65
C THR A 36 -4.18 -14.50 -0.57
N GLY A 37 -4.71 -13.38 -0.05
CA GLY A 37 -5.84 -13.36 0.88
C GLY A 37 -5.53 -13.97 2.25
N ARG A 38 -4.29 -13.89 2.73
CA ARG A 38 -3.85 -14.49 4.00
C ARG A 38 -3.96 -13.50 5.16
N GLU A 39 -4.18 -14.01 6.37
CA GLU A 39 -4.26 -13.20 7.59
C GLU A 39 -2.97 -12.41 7.86
N SER A 40 -1.81 -12.94 7.44
CA SER A 40 -0.52 -12.26 7.54
C SER A 40 -0.32 -11.16 6.48
N GLY A 41 -1.33 -10.84 5.68
CA GLY A 41 -1.29 -9.74 4.71
C GLY A 41 -1.31 -8.36 5.37
N THR A 42 -0.88 -7.35 4.62
CA THR A 42 -0.83 -5.94 5.11
C THR A 42 -2.15 -5.44 5.69
N THR A 43 -3.28 -5.96 5.22
CA THR A 43 -4.65 -5.66 5.67
C THR A 43 -5.41 -6.92 6.07
N ARG A 44 -4.68 -7.95 6.51
CA ARG A 44 -5.21 -9.24 6.97
C ARG A 44 -6.08 -9.96 5.94
N GLY A 45 -5.73 -9.83 4.65
CA GLY A 45 -6.40 -10.50 3.54
C GLY A 45 -7.75 -9.88 3.12
N LYS A 46 -8.11 -8.72 3.69
CA LYS A 46 -9.38 -8.03 3.40
C LYS A 46 -9.30 -7.02 2.27
N GLY A 47 -8.10 -6.49 1.99
CA GLY A 47 -7.89 -5.40 1.02
C GLY A 47 -7.49 -5.90 -0.36
N GLY A 48 -6.78 -7.02 -0.42
CA GLY A 48 -6.28 -7.59 -1.67
C GLY A 48 -5.31 -6.65 -2.39
N SER A 49 -5.30 -6.73 -3.73
CA SER A 49 -4.30 -6.01 -4.55
C SER A 49 -4.41 -4.49 -4.49
N MET A 50 -5.63 -3.96 -4.37
CA MET A 50 -5.87 -2.53 -4.53
C MET A 50 -5.79 -1.76 -3.22
N HIS A 51 -6.06 -2.38 -2.07
CA HIS A 51 -6.25 -1.68 -0.80
C HIS A 51 -5.21 -2.10 0.24
N MET A 52 -4.00 -1.53 0.16
CA MET A 52 -2.92 -1.74 1.14
C MET A 52 -2.57 -0.41 1.80
N TYR A 53 -2.26 -0.41 3.10
CA TYR A 53 -2.02 0.82 3.88
C TYR A 53 -0.78 0.67 4.77
N GLY A 54 -0.18 1.80 5.17
CA GLY A 54 1.02 1.84 6.01
C GLY A 54 1.18 3.18 6.73
N HIS A 55 2.29 3.34 7.47
CA HIS A 55 2.63 4.62 8.10
C HIS A 55 2.76 5.71 7.03
N GLU A 56 1.99 6.79 7.19
CA GLU A 56 1.91 7.89 6.23
C GLU A 56 1.71 7.44 4.77
N PHE A 57 1.05 6.29 4.59
CA PHE A 57 0.69 5.75 3.29
C PHE A 57 -0.80 5.42 3.27
N TYR A 58 -1.57 6.33 2.68
CA TYR A 58 -3.05 6.30 2.63
C TYR A 58 -3.58 5.38 1.53
N GLY A 59 -2.69 4.55 0.98
CA GLY A 59 -3.00 3.34 0.28
C GLY A 59 -3.26 3.46 -1.21
N GLY A 60 -3.77 2.36 -1.75
CA GLY A 60 -4.25 2.27 -3.13
C GLY A 60 -5.75 2.49 -3.22
N ASN A 61 -6.13 3.43 -4.08
CA ASN A 61 -7.53 3.73 -4.34
C ASN A 61 -8.01 3.04 -5.63
N GLY A 62 -9.12 2.31 -5.52
CA GLY A 62 -9.73 1.59 -6.64
C GLY A 62 -10.58 2.48 -7.55
N ILE A 63 -11.04 3.63 -7.05
CA ILE A 63 -11.85 4.58 -7.83
C ILE A 63 -10.92 5.60 -8.49
N VAL A 64 -10.88 5.58 -9.82
CA VAL A 64 -10.01 6.45 -10.61
C VAL A 64 -10.31 7.92 -10.30
N GLY A 65 -9.32 8.62 -9.75
CA GLY A 65 -9.38 10.06 -9.48
C GLY A 65 -9.83 10.42 -8.07
N ALA A 66 -10.34 9.47 -7.27
CA ALA A 66 -10.79 9.74 -5.89
C ALA A 66 -9.63 10.04 -4.92
N GLN A 67 -8.40 9.70 -5.30
CA GLN A 67 -7.19 9.91 -4.51
C GLN A 67 -6.51 11.28 -4.73
N VAL A 68 -7.09 12.14 -5.56
CA VAL A 68 -6.56 13.46 -5.92
C VAL A 68 -7.28 14.55 -5.12
#